data_AF-K1PNE3-F1
#
_entry.id   AF-K1PNE3-F1
#
_cell.length_a   1.000
_cell.length_b   1.000
_cell.length_c   1.000
_cell.angle_alpha   90.00
_cell.angle_beta   90.00
_cell.angle_gamma   90.00
#
_symmetry.space_group_name_H-M   'P 1'
#
loop_
_entity.id
_entity.type
_entity.pdbx_description
1 polymer ?
#
loop_
_entity_poly.entity_id
_entity_poly.type
_entity_poly.pdbx_seq_one_letter_code
_entity_poly.pdbx_strand_id
1 'polypeptide(L)'
;MSLMFEVAEGGFLDIDVKIYGPDGKVIHQGDRESNGKYTFAAHMDGVYRYCFNNKMSTVTPKILMFTMDIGEKPKETDNMESDANHNKLTEMINELSTALTGVKHEQEYMEVRERIHRAINENTNSRVVLWSFFEALVLVAMTLGQVYYLKRFFEVRRVV
;
A
#
# COMPACT_ATOMS: atom_id res chain seq x y z
N MET A 1 -13.02 11.48 -15.06
CA MET A 1 -11.77 11.28 -14.29
C MET A 1 -12.14 10.66 -12.95
N SER A 2 -11.47 9.59 -12.54
CA SER A 2 -11.61 8.99 -11.21
C SER A 2 -10.28 8.98 -10.46
N LEU A 3 -10.34 9.28 -9.17
CA LEU A 3 -9.25 9.11 -8.20
C LEU A 3 -9.71 8.07 -7.19
N MET A 4 -8.91 7.03 -6.98
CA MET A 4 -9.05 6.12 -5.83
C MET A 4 -7.79 6.22 -4.98
N PHE A 5 -7.94 6.25 -3.66
CA PHE A 5 -6.79 6.24 -2.75
C PHE A 5 -7.10 5.47 -1.47
N GLU A 6 -6.04 4.97 -0.84
CA GLU A 6 -6.04 4.27 0.44
C GLU A 6 -4.73 4.56 1.19
N VAL A 7 -4.83 4.83 2.49
CA VAL A 7 -3.68 5.00 3.37
C VAL A 7 -3.21 3.62 3.83
N ALA A 8 -2.08 3.16 3.29
CA ALA A 8 -1.53 1.85 3.60
C ALA A 8 -0.82 1.81 4.96
N GLU A 9 -0.14 2.90 5.35
CA GLU A 9 0.62 2.96 6.59
C GLU A 9 0.81 4.40 7.11
N GLY A 10 1.00 4.55 8.42
CA GLY A 10 1.43 5.79 9.07
C GLY A 10 0.34 6.49 9.91
N GLY A 11 0.72 6.94 11.10
CA GLY A 11 -0.14 7.70 12.03
C GLY A 11 -1.46 7.00 12.35
N PHE A 12 -2.56 7.75 12.25
CA PHE A 12 -3.94 7.27 12.45
C PHE A 12 -4.59 6.72 11.17
N LEU A 13 -3.80 6.46 10.12
CA LEU A 13 -4.30 6.02 8.81
C LEU A 13 -5.29 7.01 8.16
N ASP A 14 -5.12 8.31 8.41
CA ASP A 14 -5.94 9.39 7.84
C ASP A 14 -5.14 10.31 6.90
N ILE A 15 -5.76 10.94 5.91
CA ILE A 15 -5.10 11.95 5.06
C ILE A 15 -6.09 13.02 4.64
N ASP A 16 -5.60 14.25 4.45
CA ASP A 16 -6.39 15.32 3.86
C ASP A 16 -6.20 15.31 2.33
N VAL A 17 -7.28 15.27 1.57
CA VAL A 17 -7.27 15.24 0.10
C VAL A 17 -7.90 16.50 -0.44
N LYS A 18 -7.21 17.18 -1.36
CA LYS A 18 -7.74 18.36 -2.06
C LYS A 18 -7.52 18.23 -3.56
N ILE A 19 -8.60 18.43 -4.32
CA ILE A 19 -8.58 18.42 -5.78
C ILE A 19 -8.84 19.85 -6.26
N TYR A 20 -7.91 20.37 -7.06
CA TYR A 20 -7.98 21.71 -7.64
C TYR A 20 -8.23 21.63 -9.14
N GLY A 21 -9.12 22.48 -9.63
CA GLY A 21 -9.33 22.72 -11.06
C GLY A 21 -8.24 23.58 -11.68
N PRO A 22 -8.24 23.71 -13.02
CA PRO A 22 -7.30 24.56 -13.75
C PRO A 22 -7.43 26.05 -13.41
N ASP A 23 -8.61 26.46 -12.96
CA ASP A 23 -8.91 27.79 -12.42
C ASP A 23 -8.39 28.03 -10.99
N GLY A 24 -7.79 27.00 -10.37
CA GLY A 24 -7.34 27.04 -8.98
C GLY A 24 -8.47 26.87 -7.96
N LYS A 25 -9.71 26.63 -8.40
CA LYS A 25 -10.84 26.38 -7.49
C LYS A 25 -10.78 24.97 -6.93
N VAL A 26 -11.20 24.82 -5.68
CA VAL A 26 -11.32 23.51 -5.04
C VAL A 26 -12.57 22.82 -5.59
N ILE A 27 -12.37 21.67 -6.21
CA ILE A 27 -13.43 20.79 -6.73
C ILE A 27 -13.89 19.85 -5.63
N HIS A 28 -12.92 19.29 -4.89
CA HIS A 28 -13.18 18.37 -3.79
C HIS A 28 -12.21 18.63 -2.64
N GLN A 29 -12.72 18.52 -1.43
CA GLN A 29 -11.94 18.54 -0.19
C GLN A 29 -12.48 17.45 0.74
N GLY A 30 -11.62 16.50 1.09
CA GLY A 30 -11.84 15.52 2.14
C GLY A 30 -10.82 15.73 3.24
N ASP A 31 -11.26 15.82 4.49
CA ASP A 31 -10.38 15.97 5.64
C ASP A 31 -10.41 14.67 6.45
N ARG A 32 -9.23 14.15 6.83
CA ARG A 32 -9.06 12.91 7.61
C ARG A 32 -9.72 11.65 7.04
N GLU A 33 -9.52 11.38 5.75
CA GLU A 33 -10.02 10.18 5.10
C GLU A 33 -8.97 9.06 5.10
N SER A 34 -9.38 7.83 5.38
CA SER A 34 -8.49 6.66 5.30
C SER A 34 -8.47 6.03 3.90
N ASN A 35 -9.59 6.08 3.21
CA ASN A 35 -9.72 5.70 1.81
C ASN A 35 -10.83 6.52 1.14
N GLY A 36 -10.84 6.51 -0.19
CA GLY A 36 -11.89 7.20 -0.94
C GLY A 36 -11.83 6.94 -2.43
N LYS A 37 -13.00 6.98 -3.07
CA LYS A 37 -13.16 6.95 -4.53
C LYS A 37 -13.96 8.17 -4.97
N TYR A 38 -13.31 9.01 -5.78
CA TYR A 38 -13.87 10.26 -6.28
C TYR A 38 -13.89 10.26 -7.79
N THR A 39 -15.08 10.37 -8.37
CA THR A 39 -15.27 10.47 -9.81
C THR A 39 -15.86 11.83 -10.13
N PHE A 40 -15.22 12.58 -11.02
CA PHE A 40 -15.71 13.88 -11.50
C PHE A 40 -15.45 14.08 -12.99
N ALA A 41 -16.23 14.97 -13.59
CA ALA A 41 -16.09 15.40 -14.97
C ALA A 41 -15.23 16.67 -15.05
N ALA A 42 -14.41 16.79 -16.10
CA ALA A 42 -13.66 18.01 -16.37
C ALA A 42 -14.64 19.12 -16.74
N HIS A 43 -14.72 20.17 -15.94
CA HIS A 43 -15.56 21.33 -16.25
C HIS A 43 -14.87 22.30 -17.23
N MET A 44 -13.55 22.23 -17.35
CA MET A 44 -12.76 23.04 -18.27
C MET A 44 -11.49 22.29 -18.68
N ASP A 45 -10.99 22.56 -19.88
CA ASP A 45 -9.73 22.01 -20.33
C ASP A 45 -8.57 22.67 -19.56
N GLY A 46 -7.63 21.86 -19.05
CA GLY A 46 -6.46 22.34 -18.34
C GLY A 46 -5.89 21.33 -17.34
N VAL A 47 -4.96 21.80 -16.51
CA VAL A 47 -4.25 20.97 -15.53
C VAL A 47 -5.03 20.87 -14.24
N TYR A 48 -5.40 19.65 -13.86
CA TYR A 48 -6.00 19.35 -12.56
C TYR A 48 -4.91 18.95 -11.57
N ARG A 49 -4.99 19.43 -10.34
CA ARG A 49 -3.99 19.16 -9.29
C ARG A 49 -4.63 18.43 -8.12
N TYR A 50 -4.04 17.29 -7.77
CA TYR A 50 -4.45 16.45 -6.66
C TYR A 50 -3.41 16.56 -5.54
N CYS A 51 -3.84 16.92 -4.35
CA CYS A 51 -2.96 17.16 -3.21
C CYS A 51 -3.35 16.28 -2.03
N PHE A 52 -2.38 15.51 -1.53
CA PHE A 52 -2.49 14.76 -0.28
C PHE A 52 -1.68 15.50 0.79
N ASN A 53 -2.31 15.87 1.90
CA ASN A 53 -1.70 16.69 2.94
C ASN A 53 -1.65 15.93 4.26
N ASN A 54 -0.47 15.81 4.85
CA ASN A 54 -0.26 15.19 6.16
C ASN A 54 -0.05 16.27 7.24
N LYS A 55 -1.00 17.18 7.40
CA LYS A 55 -0.86 18.31 8.35
C LYS A 55 -0.97 17.90 9.81
N MET A 56 -1.78 16.88 10.12
CA MET A 56 -2.14 16.55 11.51
C MET A 56 -1.29 15.43 12.12
N SER A 57 -0.72 14.52 11.32
CA SER A 57 0.10 13.40 11.80
C SER A 57 1.54 13.51 11.28
N THR A 58 2.20 14.64 11.58
CA THR A 58 3.55 14.97 11.11
C THR A 58 4.66 14.12 11.73
N VAL A 59 4.37 13.33 12.76
CA VAL A 59 5.38 12.53 13.48
C VAL A 59 5.91 11.37 12.63
N THR A 60 5.10 10.82 11.72
CA THR A 60 5.49 9.71 10.85
C THR A 60 5.08 9.97 9.39
N PRO A 61 5.92 9.58 8.41
CA PRO A 61 5.52 9.60 7.01
C PRO A 61 4.34 8.63 6.80
N LYS A 62 3.43 9.00 5.91
CA LYS A 62 2.28 8.17 5.52
C LYS A 62 2.50 7.58 4.14
N ILE A 63 2.21 6.29 4.00
CA ILE A 63 2.26 5.58 2.72
C ILE A 63 0.86 5.59 2.14
N LEU A 64 0.73 6.16 0.94
CA LEU A 64 -0.53 6.30 0.22
C LEU A 64 -0.46 5.48 -1.06
N MET A 65 -1.47 4.64 -1.27
CA MET A 65 -1.71 3.98 -2.55
C MET A 65 -2.81 4.77 -3.26
N PHE A 66 -2.58 5.20 -4.50
CA PHE A 66 -3.59 5.90 -5.27
C PHE A 66 -3.53 5.52 -6.74
N THR A 67 -4.70 5.50 -7.38
CA THR A 67 -4.90 5.24 -8.80
C THR A 67 -5.72 6.37 -9.39
N MET A 68 -5.34 6.83 -10.58
CA MET A 68 -6.03 7.89 -11.30
C MET A 68 -6.40 7.42 -12.70
N ASP A 69 -7.70 7.36 -12.99
CA ASP A 69 -8.19 6.99 -14.31
C ASP A 69 -8.73 8.24 -15.02
N ILE A 70 -8.14 8.54 -16.17
CA ILE A 70 -8.60 9.62 -17.05
C ILE A 70 -9.33 8.95 -18.20
N GLY A 71 -10.66 8.98 -18.15
CA GLY A 71 -11.47 8.50 -19.27
C GLY A 71 -11.26 9.37 -20.51
N GLU A 72 -11.11 8.75 -21.67
CA GLU A 72 -11.13 9.44 -22.95
C GLU A 72 -12.54 10.00 -23.25
N LYS A 73 -12.57 11.11 -23.99
CA LYS A 73 -13.82 11.67 -24.52
C LYS A 73 -14.46 10.59 -25.42
N PRO A 74 -15.78 10.34 -25.35
CA PRO A 74 -16.44 9.49 -26.33
C PRO A 74 -16.11 10.06 -27.72
N LYS A 75 -15.50 9.27 -28.60
CA LYS A 75 -15.32 9.68 -30.00
C LYS A 75 -16.72 9.84 -30.58
N GLU A 76 -17.09 11.08 -30.92
CA GLU A 76 -18.25 11.32 -31.76
C GLU A 76 -18.02 10.54 -33.06
N THR A 77 -18.93 9.60 -33.34
CA THR A 77 -18.86 8.68 -34.46
C THR A 77 -19.07 9.44 -35.76
N ASP A 78 -18.02 10.07 -36.29
CA ASP A 78 -18.10 10.70 -37.61
C ASP A 78 -17.88 9.63 -38.70
N ASN A 79 -19.00 9.25 -39.29
CA ASN A 79 -19.22 8.71 -40.64
C ASN A 79 -17.96 8.39 -41.47
N MET A 80 -17.51 7.13 -41.46
CA MET A 80 -16.70 6.58 -42.57
C MET A 80 -17.16 5.16 -42.92
N GLU A 81 -18.04 5.10 -43.91
CA GLU A 81 -18.76 3.95 -44.45
C GLU A 81 -17.90 3.09 -45.42
N SER A 82 -16.59 2.90 -45.16
CA SER A 82 -15.74 2.17 -46.12
C SER A 82 -14.65 1.26 -45.54
N ASP A 83 -14.79 0.72 -44.32
CA ASP A 83 -13.77 -0.21 -43.80
C ASP A 83 -14.26 -1.18 -42.70
N ALA A 84 -15.44 -1.79 -42.89
CA ALA A 84 -16.12 -2.61 -41.86
C ALA A 84 -15.27 -3.77 -41.32
N ASN A 85 -14.36 -4.36 -42.12
CA ASN A 85 -13.50 -5.45 -41.67
C ASN A 85 -12.25 -4.97 -40.93
N HIS A 86 -11.68 -3.83 -41.33
CA HIS A 86 -10.48 -3.28 -40.70
C HIS A 86 -10.84 -2.65 -39.34
N ASN A 87 -11.96 -1.93 -39.30
CA ASN A 87 -12.50 -1.36 -38.06
C ASN A 87 -12.77 -2.43 -37.00
N LYS A 88 -13.35 -3.58 -37.37
CA LYS A 88 -13.61 -4.68 -36.43
C LYS A 88 -12.33 -5.28 -35.85
N LEU A 89 -11.27 -5.41 -36.67
CA LEU A 89 -9.97 -5.90 -36.18
C LEU A 89 -9.31 -4.88 -35.24
N THR A 90 -9.34 -3.60 -35.60
CA THR A 90 -8.81 -2.52 -34.75
C THR A 90 -9.58 -2.38 -33.44
N GLU A 91 -10.90 -2.58 -33.46
CA GLU A 91 -11.75 -2.58 -32.28
C GLU A 91 -11.39 -3.73 -31.32
N MET A 92 -11.26 -4.96 -31.82
CA MET A 92 -10.82 -6.11 -31.01
C MET A 92 -9.40 -5.92 -30.44
N ILE A 93 -8.48 -5.30 -31.20
CA ILE A 93 -7.13 -4.98 -30.73
C ILE A 93 -7.18 -3.94 -29.61
N ASN A 94 -8.00 -2.90 -29.74
CA ASN A 94 -8.17 -1.88 -28.71
C ASN A 94 -8.83 -2.46 -27.44
N GLU A 95 -9.82 -3.34 -27.59
CA GLU A 95 -10.45 -4.03 -26.47
C GLU A 95 -9.43 -4.90 -25.71
N LEU A 96 -8.65 -5.70 -26.45
CA LEU A 96 -7.60 -6.52 -25.86
C LEU A 96 -6.51 -5.67 -25.20
N SER A 97 -6.09 -4.58 -25.85
CA SER A 97 -5.09 -3.65 -25.30
C SER A 97 -5.59 -3.01 -24.00
N THR A 98 -6.86 -2.63 -23.94
CA THR A 98 -7.49 -2.07 -22.74
C THR A 98 -7.55 -3.11 -21.62
N ALA A 99 -7.99 -4.33 -21.93
CA ALA A 99 -8.03 -5.43 -20.96
C ALA A 99 -6.63 -5.77 -20.41
N LEU A 100 -5.62 -5.82 -21.28
CA LEU A 100 -4.25 -6.14 -20.91
C LEU A 100 -3.59 -5.02 -20.08
N THR A 101 -3.94 -3.77 -20.37
CA THR A 101 -3.54 -2.62 -19.55
C THR A 101 -4.16 -2.70 -18.15
N GLY A 102 -5.43 -3.12 -18.05
CA GLY A 102 -6.09 -3.37 -16.77
C GLY A 102 -5.38 -4.45 -15.95
N VAL A 103 -5.08 -5.60 -16.55
CA VAL A 103 -4.35 -6.70 -15.89
C VAL A 103 -2.96 -6.27 -15.44
N LYS A 104 -2.24 -5.50 -16.27
CA LYS A 104 -0.91 -4.98 -15.91
C LYS A 104 -0.98 -4.07 -14.68
N HIS A 105 -1.99 -3.22 -14.61
CA HIS A 105 -2.18 -2.34 -13.45
C HIS A 105 -2.47 -3.14 -12.17
N GLU A 106 -3.30 -4.18 -12.25
CA GLU A 106 -3.54 -5.09 -11.12
C GLU A 106 -2.27 -5.84 -10.68
N GLN A 107 -1.44 -6.27 -11.63
CA GLN A 107 -0.18 -6.94 -11.33
C GLN A 107 0.81 -6.00 -10.62
N GLU A 108 0.96 -4.76 -11.10
CA GLU A 108 1.79 -3.74 -10.43
C GLU A 108 1.30 -3.47 -9.01
N TYR A 109 -0.02 -3.39 -8.79
CA TYR A 109 -0.61 -3.25 -7.47
C TYR A 109 -0.28 -4.44 -6.55
N MET A 110 -0.42 -5.68 -7.05
CA MET A 110 -0.11 -6.89 -6.28
C MET A 110 1.38 -6.97 -5.93
N GLU A 111 2.29 -6.60 -6.84
CA GLU A 111 3.74 -6.58 -6.57
C GLU A 111 4.11 -5.58 -5.46
N VAL A 112 3.54 -4.37 -5.49
CA VAL A 112 3.78 -3.37 -4.44
C VAL A 112 3.26 -3.87 -3.10
N ARG A 113 2.04 -4.42 -3.08
CA ARG A 113 1.45 -5.02 -1.88
C ARG A 113 2.33 -6.14 -1.33
N GLU A 114 2.81 -7.05 -2.17
CA GLU A 114 3.68 -8.15 -1.75
C GLU A 114 4.98 -7.64 -1.11
N ARG A 115 5.65 -6.65 -1.73
CA ARG A 115 6.88 -6.06 -1.16
C ARG A 115 6.64 -5.51 0.25
N ILE A 116 5.52 -4.83 0.47
CA ILE A 116 5.16 -4.28 1.79
C ILE A 116 4.91 -5.43 2.78
N HIS A 117 4.07 -6.41 2.44
CA HIS A 117 3.78 -7.55 3.32
C HIS A 117 5.04 -8.35 3.66
N ARG A 118 5.94 -8.52 2.70
CA ARG A 118 7.21 -9.20 2.90
C ARG A 118 8.12 -8.44 3.86
N ALA A 119 8.25 -7.12 3.71
CA ALA A 119 9.07 -6.30 4.61
C ALA A 119 8.56 -6.33 6.06
N ILE A 120 7.24 -6.27 6.25
CA ILE A 120 6.61 -6.38 7.59
C ILE A 120 6.89 -7.75 8.21
N ASN A 121 6.74 -8.81 7.43
CA ASN A 121 6.96 -10.18 7.89
C ASN A 121 8.43 -10.42 8.25
N GLU A 122 9.38 -9.98 7.42
CA GLU A 122 10.82 -10.13 7.69
C GLU A 122 11.24 -9.41 8.98
N ASN A 123 10.77 -8.17 9.21
CA ASN A 123 11.09 -7.41 10.43
C ASN A 123 10.45 -8.03 11.69
N THR A 124 9.21 -8.51 11.60
CA THR A 124 8.53 -9.20 12.71
C THR A 124 9.22 -10.51 13.05
N ASN A 125 9.51 -11.32 12.03
CA ASN A 125 10.15 -12.62 12.19
C ASN A 125 11.53 -12.48 12.83
N SER A 126 12.36 -11.52 12.38
CA SER A 126 13.70 -11.31 12.94
C SER A 126 13.67 -10.98 14.45
N ARG A 127 12.74 -10.12 14.88
CA ARG A 127 12.59 -9.75 16.30
C ARG A 127 12.15 -10.95 17.13
N VAL A 128 11.15 -11.69 16.66
CA VAL A 128 10.63 -12.87 17.36
C VAL A 128 11.73 -13.93 17.51
N VAL A 129 12.46 -14.24 16.44
CA VAL A 129 13.54 -15.24 16.47
C VAL A 129 14.64 -14.83 17.45
N LEU A 130 15.04 -13.56 17.49
CA LEU A 130 16.05 -13.08 18.44
C LEU A 130 15.59 -13.23 19.89
N TRP A 131 14.34 -12.87 20.20
CA TRP A 131 13.76 -13.03 21.53
C TRP A 131 13.63 -14.51 21.93
N SER A 132 13.21 -15.39 21.01
CA SER A 132 13.13 -16.83 21.27
C SER A 132 14.51 -17.45 21.55
N PHE A 133 15.55 -17.01 20.84
CA PHE A 133 16.91 -17.49 21.09
C PHE A 133 17.43 -17.02 22.46
N PHE A 134 17.16 -15.77 22.83
CA PHE A 134 17.50 -15.23 24.15
C PHE A 134 16.79 -16.01 25.27
N GLU A 135 15.49 -16.25 25.14
CA GLU A 135 14.71 -17.02 26.11
C GLU A 135 15.24 -18.45 26.28
N ALA A 136 15.55 -19.13 25.17
CA ALA A 136 16.14 -20.47 25.22
C ALA A 136 17.49 -20.48 25.96
N LEU A 137 18.34 -19.48 25.74
CA LEU A 137 19.63 -19.35 26.43
C LEU A 137 19.45 -19.15 27.93
N VAL A 138 18.48 -18.33 28.34
CA VAL A 138 18.15 -18.10 29.76
C VAL A 138 17.67 -19.38 30.44
N LEU A 139 16.82 -20.18 29.78
CA LEU A 139 16.37 -21.47 30.31
C LEU A 139 17.53 -22.47 30.49
N VAL A 140 18.44 -22.54 29.51
CA VAL A 140 19.64 -23.38 29.61
C VAL A 140 20.54 -22.91 30.77
N ALA A 141 20.76 -21.60 30.91
CA ALA A 141 21.55 -21.07 32.02
C ALA A 141 20.92 -21.37 33.39
N MET A 142 19.59 -21.24 33.52
CA MET A 142 18.86 -21.56 34.75
C MET A 142 18.97 -23.04 35.12
N THR A 143 18.80 -23.95 34.16
CA THR A 143 18.91 -25.39 34.41
C THR A 143 20.33 -25.79 34.84
N LEU A 144 21.37 -25.25 34.19
CA LEU A 144 22.76 -25.46 34.61
C LEU A 144 23.03 -24.92 36.02
N GLY A 145 22.52 -23.72 36.32
CA GLY A 145 22.60 -23.11 37.65
C GLY A 145 21.94 -23.96 38.73
N GLN A 146 20.74 -24.49 38.46
CA GLN A 146 20.03 -25.39 39.36
C GLN A 146 20.84 -26.67 39.64
N VAL A 147 21.41 -27.30 38.61
CA VAL A 147 22.24 -28.50 38.76
C VAL A 147 23.51 -28.21 39.56
N TYR A 148 24.18 -27.09 39.29
CA TYR A 148 25.37 -26.67 40.04
C TYR A 148 25.04 -26.41 41.51
N TYR A 149 23.95 -25.69 41.79
CA TYR A 149 23.50 -25.41 43.16
C TYR A 149 23.22 -26.71 43.92
N LEU A 150 22.46 -27.64 43.32
CA LEU A 150 22.18 -28.93 43.95
C LEU A 150 23.47 -29.73 44.19
N LYS A 151 24.38 -29.82 43.22
CA LYS A 151 25.68 -30.50 43.41
C LYS A 151 26.47 -29.90 44.57
N ARG A 152 26.57 -28.57 44.64
CA ARG A 152 27.29 -27.86 45.71
C ARG A 152 26.60 -27.99 47.07
N PHE A 153 25.27 -28.04 47.11
CA PHE A 153 24.50 -28.28 48.33
C PHE A 153 24.68 -29.70 48.89
N PHE A 154 24.80 -30.71 48.02
CA PHE A 154 25.10 -32.09 48.45
C PHE A 154 26.60 -32.31 48.72
N GLU A 155 27.47 -31.48 48.15
CA GLU A 155 28.90 -31.39 48.48
C GLU A 155 29.13 -30.60 49.80
N VAL A 156 28.34 -30.88 50.83
CA VAL A 156 28.69 -30.49 52.19
C VAL A 156 29.84 -31.39 52.62
N ARG A 157 31.04 -30.78 52.66
CA ARG A 157 32.21 -31.35 53.33
C ARG A 157 31.80 -31.78 54.73
N ARG A 158 31.76 -33.09 54.98
CA ARG A 158 31.83 -33.63 56.34
C ARG A 158 33.14 -33.11 56.92
N VAL A 159 33.06 -32.08 57.76
CA VAL A 159 34.17 -31.69 58.63
C VAL A 159 34.26 -32.80 59.65
N VAL A 160 35.33 -33.60 59.53
CA VAL A 160 35.73 -34.63 60.49
C VAL A 160 36.13 -33.96 61.80
#